data_AF-A0AAU3CN70-F1
#
_entry.id   AF-A0AAU3CN70-F1
#
_cell.length_a   1.000
_cell.length_b   1.000
_cell.length_c   1.000
_cell.angle_alpha   90.00
_cell.angle_beta   90.00
_cell.angle_gamma   90.00
#
_symmetry.space_group_name_H-M   'P 1'
#
loop_
_entity.id
_entity.type
_entity.pdbx_description
1 polymer ?
#
loop_
_entity_poly.entity_id
_entity_poly.type
_entity_poly.pdbx_seq_one_letter_code
_entity_poly.pdbx_strand_id
1 'polypeptide(L)'
;MSTHSAEVLRLPEAATPEGCPLWDAGQAARWTRALPPRWVPVRARTSLFVALQLTAVAGAGLLARSAGLPGWAAALVALHVVWCVLRPEAALVLMPFAAAVVLALGDFGWLVRLGLLAALVGVWTAVCLRLAARRRQRAAGHEAAGGVTAGVPFRAPGDAGRRAERGTFLLWSGLVTVVAGGALGATAGLWDLAEDRQTVPAAGWCLAGLGLTVLLSAALARRRALGLRRAPVPVLRVLVRENADVETEVFAADDIAALRPLFTVSTVALGGGTTDDGDGDDAADGGAGAGAGAGDADDEAVRELISRIDDERAGPLREAVLYGAPYDGAEIVLLAAADKAGEPPVVEMSVGPVRPVTGVAYRWRLRAEKSKAARETRQEALSGAAAAAVAERTGQDAAGVGVRRWRAGWADWIAAGLVLAFLALYWDGSSWWTYVSRSGAVLLAALLLPRRLAWRITADREGLWFNGLTGVRHLTWDDIRLVRCEGARLRIRGRQDSFEEWRVASPRWAWLESRLGVLHPYERTVAEITAMWEDPAGRPADLADEGRRGRALWPLGIVLGVVGAATTLFLP
;
A
#
# COMPACT_ATOMS: atom_id res chain seq x y z
N MET A 1 -22.36 0.10 -9.63
CA MET A 1 -22.04 0.78 -10.91
C MET A 1 -22.67 2.15 -10.84
N SER A 2 -21.92 3.18 -10.45
CA SER A 2 -22.36 4.56 -10.62
C SER A 2 -22.14 4.95 -12.08
N THR A 3 -23.19 4.89 -12.89
CA THR A 3 -23.24 5.44 -14.24
C THR A 3 -23.51 6.95 -14.18
N HIS A 4 -22.78 7.69 -13.34
CA HIS A 4 -22.59 9.09 -13.63
C HIS A 4 -21.55 9.13 -14.73
N SER A 5 -21.98 9.37 -15.96
CA SER A 5 -21.10 9.87 -17.01
C SER A 5 -20.53 11.18 -16.51
N ALA A 6 -19.46 11.10 -15.71
CA ALA A 6 -18.77 12.26 -15.18
C ALA A 6 -18.36 13.08 -16.39
N GLU A 7 -18.85 14.31 -16.45
CA GLU A 7 -18.52 15.24 -17.51
C GLU A 7 -17.01 15.33 -17.64
N VAL A 8 -16.51 15.13 -18.86
CA VAL A 8 -15.06 15.16 -19.10
C VAL A 8 -14.60 16.61 -18.97
N LEU A 9 -13.73 16.87 -17.99
CA LEU A 9 -13.16 18.19 -17.79
C LEU A 9 -12.21 18.48 -18.96
N ARG A 10 -12.54 19.52 -19.74
CA ARG A 10 -11.85 19.87 -20.98
C ARG A 10 -10.59 20.67 -20.69
N LEU A 11 -9.56 20.41 -21.48
CA LEU A 11 -8.34 21.19 -21.48
C LEU A 11 -8.55 22.43 -22.37
N PRO A 12 -8.18 23.64 -21.93
CA PRO A 12 -8.27 24.83 -22.79
C PRO A 12 -7.48 24.64 -24.09
N GLU A 13 -8.04 25.07 -25.22
CA GLU A 13 -7.38 24.92 -26.53
C GLU A 13 -6.00 25.58 -26.57
N ALA A 14 -5.84 26.71 -25.90
CA ALA A 14 -4.56 27.42 -25.78
C ALA A 14 -3.45 26.61 -25.07
N ALA A 15 -3.82 25.61 -24.26
CA ALA A 15 -2.87 24.72 -23.59
C ALA A 15 -2.49 23.51 -24.46
N THR A 16 -3.17 23.28 -25.58
CA THR A 16 -2.90 22.17 -26.48
C THR A 16 -1.88 22.58 -27.54
N PRO A 17 -0.74 21.88 -27.68
CA PRO A 17 0.19 22.16 -28.76
C PRO A 17 -0.47 22.05 -30.14
N GLU A 18 -0.06 22.92 -31.07
CA GLU A 18 -0.60 22.92 -32.43
C GLU A 18 -0.38 21.56 -33.11
N GLY A 19 -1.43 21.04 -33.74
CA GLY A 19 -1.40 19.75 -34.43
C GLY A 19 -1.29 18.52 -33.51
N CYS A 20 -1.44 18.67 -32.18
CA CYS A 20 -1.35 17.55 -31.24
C CYS A 20 -2.39 16.45 -31.57
N PRO A 21 -1.95 15.25 -32.01
CA PRO A 21 -2.88 14.22 -32.44
C PRO A 21 -3.63 13.60 -31.26
N LEU A 22 -4.88 13.22 -31.52
CA LEU A 22 -5.69 12.43 -30.60
C LEU A 22 -5.15 11.00 -30.53
N TRP A 23 -4.84 10.52 -29.33
CA TRP A 23 -4.48 9.12 -29.15
C TRP A 23 -5.74 8.25 -29.13
N ASP A 24 -6.23 7.91 -30.33
CA ASP A 24 -7.47 7.14 -30.51
C ASP A 24 -7.35 5.66 -30.09
N ALA A 25 -8.50 4.99 -29.98
CA ALA A 25 -8.56 3.57 -29.62
C ALA A 25 -7.81 2.66 -30.60
N GLY A 26 -7.69 3.02 -31.87
CA GLY A 26 -6.97 2.26 -32.89
C GLY A 26 -5.46 2.29 -32.70
N GLN A 27 -4.89 3.46 -32.46
CA GLN A 27 -3.50 3.70 -32.08
C GLN A 27 -3.19 3.07 -30.73
N ALA A 28 -4.08 3.23 -29.74
CA ALA A 28 -3.98 2.56 -28.45
C ALA A 28 -3.99 1.03 -28.58
N ALA A 29 -4.80 0.48 -29.49
CA ALA A 29 -4.80 -0.95 -29.81
C ALA A 29 -3.50 -1.41 -30.48
N ARG A 30 -2.85 -0.60 -31.31
CA ARG A 30 -1.51 -0.89 -31.86
C ARG A 30 -0.46 -0.91 -30.75
N TRP A 31 -0.50 0.08 -29.86
CA TRP A 31 0.43 0.17 -28.73
C TRP A 31 0.27 -1.00 -27.73
N THR A 32 -0.96 -1.38 -27.39
CA THR A 32 -1.23 -2.51 -26.49
C THR A 32 -0.87 -3.86 -27.10
N ARG A 33 -0.96 -4.02 -28.43
CA ARG A 33 -0.45 -5.22 -29.14
C ARG A 33 1.06 -5.39 -29.04
N ALA A 34 1.81 -4.31 -28.76
CA ALA A 34 3.25 -4.38 -28.56
C ALA A 34 3.67 -4.89 -27.17
N LEU A 35 2.72 -5.10 -26.25
CA LEU A 35 2.99 -5.64 -24.90
C LEU A 35 3.67 -7.02 -24.94
N PRO A 36 4.49 -7.35 -23.94
CA PRO A 36 5.10 -8.68 -23.88
C PRO A 36 4.03 -9.75 -23.56
N PRO A 37 4.37 -11.04 -23.78
CA PRO A 37 3.50 -12.16 -23.43
C PRO A 37 3.06 -12.14 -21.96
N ARG A 38 1.89 -12.73 -21.66
CA ARG A 38 1.23 -12.65 -20.35
C ARG A 38 2.04 -13.19 -19.16
N TRP A 39 3.01 -14.07 -19.42
CA TRP A 39 3.88 -14.67 -18.40
C TRP A 39 5.10 -13.81 -18.08
N VAL A 40 5.38 -12.77 -18.87
CA VAL A 40 6.48 -11.83 -18.62
C VAL A 40 6.02 -10.79 -17.59
N PRO A 41 6.75 -10.62 -16.47
CA PRO A 41 6.34 -9.69 -15.42
C PRO A 41 6.57 -8.24 -15.89
N VAL A 42 5.48 -7.51 -16.11
CA VAL A 42 5.51 -6.06 -16.45
C VAL A 42 5.17 -5.19 -15.25
N ARG A 43 4.28 -5.66 -14.37
CA ARG A 43 3.79 -4.93 -13.20
C ARG A 43 3.96 -5.77 -11.94
N ALA A 44 4.82 -5.32 -11.03
CA ALA A 44 4.74 -5.76 -9.63
C ALA A 44 3.60 -4.98 -8.97
N ARG A 45 2.71 -5.68 -8.26
CA ARG A 45 1.85 -5.03 -7.27
C ARG A 45 2.74 -4.42 -6.19
N THR A 46 2.34 -3.31 -5.58
CA THR A 46 3.10 -2.67 -4.49
C THR A 46 3.43 -3.67 -3.37
N SER A 47 2.49 -4.56 -3.02
CA SER A 47 2.72 -5.65 -2.07
C SER A 47 3.80 -6.65 -2.48
N LEU A 48 3.98 -6.89 -3.78
CA LEU A 48 5.03 -7.76 -4.30
C LEU A 48 6.41 -7.12 -4.16
N PHE A 49 6.55 -5.80 -4.05
CA PHE A 49 7.88 -5.20 -3.89
C PHE A 49 8.55 -5.68 -2.60
N VAL A 50 7.84 -5.63 -1.46
CA VAL A 50 8.38 -6.10 -0.18
C VAL A 50 8.61 -7.61 -0.21
N ALA A 51 7.62 -8.38 -0.68
CA ALA A 51 7.73 -9.83 -0.75
C ALA A 51 8.89 -10.29 -1.65
N LEU A 52 9.16 -9.59 -2.77
CA LEU A 52 10.23 -9.93 -3.70
C LEU A 52 11.61 -9.73 -3.08
N GLN A 53 11.81 -8.64 -2.32
CA GLN A 53 13.07 -8.42 -1.60
C GLN A 53 13.29 -9.49 -0.53
N LEU A 54 12.27 -9.78 0.27
CA LEU A 54 12.35 -10.83 1.29
C LEU A 54 12.62 -12.20 0.67
N THR A 55 11.97 -12.52 -0.45
CA THR A 55 12.21 -13.76 -1.20
C THR A 55 13.64 -13.84 -1.71
N ALA A 56 14.21 -12.73 -2.19
CA ALA A 56 15.60 -12.71 -2.65
C ALA A 56 16.60 -12.90 -1.51
N VAL A 57 16.39 -12.25 -0.36
CA VAL A 57 17.25 -12.43 0.82
C VAL A 57 17.17 -13.87 1.35
N ALA A 58 15.95 -14.42 1.48
CA ALA A 58 15.75 -15.79 1.89
C ALA A 58 16.36 -16.79 0.89
N GLY A 59 16.19 -16.54 -0.41
CA GLY A 59 16.80 -17.33 -1.48
C GLY A 59 18.33 -17.29 -1.45
N ALA A 60 18.92 -16.13 -1.18
CA ALA A 60 20.37 -15.99 -1.03
C ALA A 60 20.89 -16.77 0.19
N GLY A 61 20.20 -16.68 1.33
CA GLY A 61 20.54 -17.46 2.53
C GLY A 61 20.44 -18.97 2.29
N LEU A 62 19.38 -19.42 1.62
CA LEU A 62 19.20 -20.83 1.26
C LEU A 62 20.28 -21.32 0.30
N LEU A 63 20.61 -20.54 -0.73
CA LEU A 63 21.67 -20.89 -1.69
C LEU A 63 23.05 -20.93 -1.04
N ALA A 64 23.35 -19.99 -0.14
CA ALA A 64 24.61 -20.01 0.62
C ALA A 64 24.70 -21.27 1.51
N ARG A 65 23.64 -21.56 2.28
CA ARG A 65 23.59 -22.70 3.23
C ARG A 65 23.59 -24.06 2.52
N SER A 66 22.80 -24.22 1.46
CA SER A 66 22.57 -25.53 0.83
C SER A 66 23.58 -25.90 -0.25
N ALA A 67 24.25 -24.91 -0.84
CA ALA A 67 25.12 -25.14 -2.00
C ALA A 67 26.58 -24.73 -1.81
N GLY A 68 26.93 -24.28 -0.60
CA GLY A 68 28.28 -23.78 -0.30
C GLY A 68 28.68 -22.56 -1.13
N LEU A 69 27.72 -21.87 -1.77
CA LEU A 69 28.02 -20.69 -2.56
C LEU A 69 28.54 -19.59 -1.62
N PRO A 70 29.60 -18.87 -2.01
CA PRO A 70 29.98 -17.63 -1.34
C PRO A 70 28.78 -16.68 -1.25
N GLY A 71 28.63 -15.95 -0.13
CA GLY A 71 27.44 -15.11 0.09
C GLY A 71 27.15 -14.12 -1.04
N TRP A 72 28.18 -13.54 -1.68
CA TRP A 72 28.02 -12.64 -2.82
C TRP A 72 27.48 -13.35 -4.07
N ALA A 73 27.88 -14.61 -4.30
CA ALA A 73 27.44 -15.44 -5.42
C ALA A 73 25.98 -15.86 -5.24
N ALA A 74 25.62 -16.27 -4.02
CA ALA A 74 24.24 -16.58 -3.67
C ALA A 74 23.32 -15.35 -3.83
N ALA A 75 23.77 -14.19 -3.34
CA ALA A 75 23.06 -12.92 -3.51
C ALA A 75 22.86 -12.54 -4.99
N LEU A 76 23.92 -12.65 -5.80
CA LEU A 76 23.85 -12.37 -7.23
C LEU A 76 22.77 -13.21 -7.93
N VAL A 77 22.73 -14.52 -7.67
CA VAL A 77 21.74 -15.43 -8.26
C VAL A 77 20.33 -15.08 -7.79
N ALA A 78 20.13 -14.86 -6.49
CA ALA A 78 18.81 -14.55 -5.93
C ALA A 78 18.25 -13.19 -6.41
N LEU A 79 19.12 -12.18 -6.59
CA LEU A 79 18.74 -10.85 -7.08
C LEU A 79 18.17 -10.85 -8.50
N HIS A 80 18.41 -11.89 -9.31
CA HIS A 80 17.81 -11.99 -10.65
C HIS A 80 16.28 -12.04 -10.62
N VAL A 81 15.68 -12.57 -9.54
CA VAL A 81 14.23 -12.57 -9.35
C VAL A 81 13.73 -11.11 -9.21
N VAL A 82 14.48 -10.29 -8.47
CA VAL A 82 14.20 -8.85 -8.28
C VAL A 82 14.42 -8.08 -9.58
N TRP A 83 15.57 -8.28 -10.24
CA TRP A 83 15.94 -7.55 -11.45
C TRP A 83 15.05 -7.88 -12.64
N CYS A 84 14.58 -9.12 -12.79
CA CYS A 84 13.61 -9.48 -13.82
C CYS A 84 12.38 -8.55 -13.82
N VAL A 85 11.93 -8.20 -12.62
CA VAL A 85 10.70 -7.40 -12.40
C VAL A 85 11.01 -5.91 -12.34
N LEU A 86 12.08 -5.51 -11.64
CA LEU A 86 12.37 -4.10 -11.38
C LEU A 86 13.36 -3.51 -12.38
N ARG A 87 14.41 -4.24 -12.77
CA ARG A 87 15.53 -3.73 -13.59
C ARG A 87 15.98 -4.77 -14.62
N PRO A 88 15.19 -4.99 -15.68
CA PRO A 88 15.53 -5.96 -16.72
C PRO A 88 16.87 -5.67 -17.39
N GLU A 89 17.32 -4.41 -17.40
CA GLU A 89 18.64 -4.02 -17.91
C GLU A 89 19.79 -4.64 -17.09
N ALA A 90 19.67 -4.64 -15.76
CA ALA A 90 20.68 -5.23 -14.87
C ALA A 90 20.67 -6.76 -15.01
N ALA A 91 19.49 -7.38 -15.02
CA ALA A 91 19.34 -8.82 -15.24
C ALA A 91 19.95 -9.26 -16.59
N LEU A 92 19.75 -8.49 -17.67
CA LEU A 92 20.30 -8.81 -18.98
C LEU A 92 21.84 -8.86 -18.96
N VAL A 93 22.46 -7.87 -18.32
CA VAL A 93 23.93 -7.73 -18.29
C VAL A 93 24.57 -8.74 -17.34
N LEU A 94 23.95 -8.99 -16.18
CA LEU A 94 24.54 -9.80 -15.11
C LEU A 94 24.19 -11.30 -15.21
N MET A 95 23.25 -11.70 -16.06
CA MET A 95 22.88 -13.11 -16.18
C MET A 95 24.05 -14.02 -16.59
N PRO A 96 24.87 -13.71 -17.62
CA PRO A 96 25.99 -14.57 -18.00
C PRO A 96 26.96 -14.81 -16.83
N PHE A 97 27.17 -13.80 -16.00
CA PHE A 97 28.00 -13.90 -14.81
C PHE A 97 27.34 -14.80 -13.74
N ALA A 98 26.04 -14.66 -13.48
CA ALA A 98 25.32 -15.55 -12.58
C ALA A 98 25.31 -17.01 -13.05
N ALA A 99 25.16 -17.26 -14.36
CA ALA A 99 25.24 -18.59 -14.94
C ALA A 99 26.64 -19.19 -14.78
N ALA A 100 27.69 -18.40 -15.05
CA ALA A 100 29.08 -18.82 -14.84
C ALA A 100 29.36 -19.15 -13.36
N VAL A 101 28.85 -18.35 -12.43
CA VAL A 101 28.95 -18.59 -10.98
C VAL A 101 28.28 -19.90 -10.58
N VAL A 102 27.06 -20.17 -11.07
CA VAL A 102 26.35 -21.44 -10.79
C VAL A 102 27.11 -22.65 -11.34
N LEU A 103 27.76 -22.50 -12.50
CA LEU A 103 28.56 -23.55 -13.14
C LEU A 103 29.90 -23.81 -12.43
N ALA A 104 30.61 -22.75 -12.03
CA ALA A 104 31.99 -22.82 -11.57
C ALA A 104 32.16 -22.92 -10.05
N LEU A 105 31.27 -22.28 -9.28
CA LEU A 105 31.43 -22.14 -7.82
C LEU A 105 30.42 -22.95 -7.02
N GLY A 106 29.39 -23.49 -7.66
CA GLY A 106 28.32 -24.20 -6.98
C GLY A 106 28.58 -25.68 -6.83
N ASP A 107 28.64 -26.17 -5.59
CA ASP A 107 28.69 -27.61 -5.29
C ASP A 107 27.27 -28.22 -5.28
N PHE A 108 26.60 -28.03 -6.41
CA PHE A 108 25.24 -28.51 -6.62
C PHE A 108 25.25 -29.92 -7.20
N GLY A 109 24.33 -30.77 -6.73
CA GLY A 109 23.90 -31.93 -7.50
C GLY A 109 23.46 -31.50 -8.91
N TRP A 110 23.77 -32.31 -9.93
CA TRP A 110 23.59 -31.93 -11.34
C TRP A 110 22.16 -31.49 -11.68
N LEU A 111 21.14 -32.08 -11.05
CA LEU A 111 19.73 -31.71 -11.21
C LEU A 111 19.44 -30.29 -10.72
N VAL A 112 19.98 -29.91 -9.54
CA VAL A 112 19.79 -28.57 -8.97
C VAL A 112 20.51 -27.53 -9.83
N ARG A 113 21.74 -27.85 -10.28
CA ARG A 113 22.49 -26.99 -11.20
C ARG A 113 21.71 -26.74 -12.50
N LEU A 114 21.18 -27.80 -13.11
CA LEU A 114 20.36 -27.70 -14.33
C LEU A 114 19.09 -26.89 -14.08
N GLY A 115 18.41 -27.09 -12.95
CA GLY A 115 17.23 -26.32 -12.56
C GLY A 115 17.52 -24.82 -12.39
N LEU A 116 18.62 -24.46 -11.71
CA LEU A 116 19.04 -23.06 -11.54
C LEU A 116 19.41 -22.41 -12.88
N LEU A 117 20.13 -23.12 -13.75
CA LEU A 117 20.45 -22.62 -15.09
C LEU A 117 19.21 -22.44 -15.95
N ALA A 118 18.28 -23.40 -15.92
CA ALA A 118 17.00 -23.28 -16.62
C ALA A 118 16.19 -22.08 -16.10
N ALA A 119 16.17 -21.85 -14.79
CA ALA A 119 15.53 -20.68 -14.19
C ALA A 119 16.18 -19.36 -14.65
N LEU A 120 17.52 -19.27 -14.66
CA LEU A 120 18.26 -18.11 -15.15
C LEU A 120 18.01 -17.84 -16.63
N VAL A 121 17.99 -18.88 -17.47
CA VAL A 121 17.64 -18.78 -18.90
C VAL A 121 16.18 -18.34 -19.08
N GLY A 122 15.26 -18.84 -18.26
CA GLY A 122 13.87 -18.39 -18.24
C GLY A 122 13.73 -16.91 -17.90
N VAL A 123 14.45 -16.45 -16.86
CA VAL A 123 14.53 -15.03 -16.48
C VAL A 123 15.12 -14.20 -17.62
N TRP A 124 16.22 -14.66 -18.24
CA TRP A 124 16.84 -13.97 -19.36
C TRP A 124 15.89 -13.81 -20.55
N THR A 125 15.17 -14.90 -20.89
CA THR A 125 14.19 -14.91 -21.97
C THR A 125 13.06 -13.92 -21.68
N ALA A 126 12.54 -13.91 -20.45
CA ALA A 126 11.52 -12.95 -20.01
C ALA A 126 12.00 -11.50 -20.16
N VAL A 127 13.24 -11.23 -19.72
CA VAL A 127 13.89 -9.91 -19.81
C VAL A 127 14.08 -9.47 -21.27
N CYS A 128 14.58 -10.34 -22.15
CA CYS A 128 14.74 -10.05 -23.57
C CYS A 128 13.40 -9.71 -24.24
N LEU A 129 12.36 -10.51 -23.97
CA LEU A 129 11.02 -10.25 -24.49
C LEU A 129 10.44 -8.94 -23.97
N ARG A 130 10.67 -8.61 -22.70
CA ARG A 130 10.24 -7.34 -22.09
C ARG A 130 10.92 -6.15 -22.75
N LEU A 131 12.24 -6.20 -22.93
CA LEU A 131 13.01 -5.12 -23.56
C LEU A 131 12.65 -4.97 -25.05
N ALA A 132 12.40 -6.05 -25.77
CA ALA A 132 11.90 -6.02 -27.14
C ALA A 132 10.49 -5.41 -27.22
N ALA A 133 9.60 -5.75 -26.28
CA ALA A 133 8.29 -5.13 -26.16
C ALA A 133 8.39 -3.62 -25.89
N ARG A 134 9.28 -3.16 -25.01
CA ARG A 134 9.53 -1.72 -24.77
C ARG A 134 9.91 -0.97 -26.04
N ARG A 135 10.79 -1.55 -26.87
CA ARG A 135 11.19 -0.95 -28.15
C ARG A 135 10.00 -0.81 -29.10
N ARG A 136 9.17 -1.86 -29.22
CA ARG A 136 7.97 -1.84 -30.05
C ARG A 136 6.92 -0.84 -29.55
N GLN A 137 6.70 -0.77 -28.24
CA GLN A 137 5.81 0.21 -27.63
C GLN A 137 6.28 1.64 -27.88
N ARG A 138 7.58 1.90 -27.70
CA ARG A 138 8.17 3.21 -27.98
C ARG A 138 7.98 3.60 -29.45
N ALA A 139 8.20 2.67 -30.38
CA ALA A 139 7.97 2.91 -31.81
C ALA A 139 6.50 3.23 -32.11
N ALA A 140 5.56 2.45 -31.55
CA ALA A 140 4.13 2.71 -31.69
C ALA A 140 3.71 4.06 -31.08
N GLY A 141 4.31 4.47 -29.96
CA GLY A 141 4.08 5.79 -29.36
C GLY A 141 4.59 6.94 -30.23
N HIS A 142 5.75 6.77 -30.89
CA HIS A 142 6.25 7.75 -31.86
C HIS A 142 5.38 7.83 -33.12
N GLU A 143 4.91 6.68 -33.62
CA GLU A 143 3.99 6.61 -34.76
C GLU A 143 2.65 7.30 -34.45
N ALA A 144 2.10 7.06 -33.26
CA ALA A 144 0.86 7.69 -32.79
C ALA A 144 0.99 9.22 -32.72
N ALA A 145 2.16 9.73 -32.34
CA ALA A 145 2.43 11.16 -32.29
C ALA A 145 2.56 11.80 -33.68
N GLY A 146 2.59 11.02 -34.78
CA GLY A 146 2.61 11.54 -36.14
C GLY A 146 3.79 12.45 -36.47
N GLY A 147 4.91 12.34 -35.72
CA GLY A 147 6.06 13.24 -35.84
C GLY A 147 5.90 14.59 -35.13
N VAL A 148 4.76 14.86 -34.49
CA VAL A 148 4.51 16.09 -33.74
C VAL A 148 5.29 16.04 -32.43
N THR A 149 6.12 17.05 -32.19
CA THR A 149 6.91 17.19 -30.96
C THR A 149 6.79 18.59 -30.39
N ALA A 150 6.78 18.72 -29.06
CA ALA A 150 6.76 20.00 -28.39
C ALA A 150 7.75 20.04 -27.21
N GLY A 151 8.15 21.24 -26.81
CA GLY A 151 8.90 21.46 -25.57
C GLY A 151 8.01 21.18 -24.35
N VAL A 152 8.56 20.53 -23.33
CA VAL A 152 7.79 20.15 -22.14
C VAL A 152 7.56 21.37 -21.24
N PRO A 153 6.32 21.65 -20.80
CA PRO A 153 6.02 22.76 -19.91
C PRO A 153 6.43 22.42 -18.47
N PHE A 154 7.72 22.56 -18.13
CA PHE A 154 8.22 22.32 -16.76
C PHE A 154 7.96 23.48 -15.77
N ARG A 155 7.21 24.51 -16.19
CA ARG A 155 6.87 25.66 -15.37
C ARG A 155 5.37 25.88 -15.43
N ALA A 156 4.73 25.99 -14.27
CA ALA A 156 3.45 26.65 -14.18
C ALA A 156 3.64 28.14 -14.56
N PRO A 157 2.66 28.79 -15.21
CA PRO A 157 2.71 30.23 -15.46
C PRO A 157 2.88 30.97 -14.11
N GLY A 158 4.03 31.63 -13.90
CA GLY A 158 4.32 32.42 -12.70
C GLY A 158 5.26 31.80 -11.66
N ASP A 159 5.66 30.52 -11.80
CA ASP A 159 6.44 29.85 -10.75
C ASP A 159 7.95 29.79 -11.07
N ALA A 160 8.72 30.55 -10.28
CA ALA A 160 10.17 30.69 -10.43
C ALA A 160 10.91 29.64 -9.59
N GLY A 161 11.06 28.43 -10.13
CA GLY A 161 12.36 27.74 -9.97
C GLY A 161 12.46 26.52 -9.05
N ARG A 162 11.38 25.87 -8.61
CA ARG A 162 11.52 24.54 -7.99
C ARG A 162 11.89 23.48 -9.04
N ARG A 163 13.19 23.21 -9.16
CA ARG A 163 13.69 22.03 -9.87
C ARG A 163 13.31 20.81 -9.05
N ALA A 164 12.24 20.12 -9.42
CA ALA A 164 11.94 18.83 -8.84
C ALA A 164 13.16 17.89 -9.02
N GLU A 165 13.89 17.66 -7.93
CA GLU A 165 15.10 16.83 -7.89
C GLU A 165 14.71 15.36 -7.87
N ARG A 166 14.29 14.89 -9.04
CA ARG A 166 13.87 13.52 -9.20
C ARG A 166 15.02 12.56 -8.87
N GLY A 167 14.71 11.57 -8.02
CA GLY A 167 15.64 10.53 -7.64
C GLY A 167 16.55 10.86 -6.46
N THR A 168 16.45 12.04 -5.82
CA THR A 168 17.23 12.34 -4.61
C THR A 168 16.85 11.42 -3.44
N PHE A 169 15.54 11.18 -3.21
CA PHE A 169 15.09 10.18 -2.24
C PHE A 169 15.60 8.76 -2.55
N LEU A 170 15.54 8.34 -3.82
CA LEU A 170 16.06 7.02 -4.25
C LEU A 170 17.59 6.95 -4.09
N LEU A 171 18.30 8.05 -4.34
CA LEU A 171 19.74 8.11 -4.15
C LEU A 171 20.10 7.89 -2.67
N TRP A 172 19.46 8.62 -1.76
CA TRP A 172 19.71 8.51 -0.33
C TRP A 172 19.28 7.15 0.23
N SER A 173 18.07 6.70 -0.06
CA SER A 173 17.60 5.38 0.38
C SER A 173 18.45 4.24 -0.17
N GLY A 174 18.89 4.34 -1.43
CA GLY A 174 19.84 3.39 -2.04
C GLY A 174 21.19 3.38 -1.32
N LEU A 175 21.77 4.56 -1.05
CA LEU A 175 23.05 4.68 -0.34
C LEU A 175 22.98 4.11 1.07
N VAL A 176 21.95 4.48 1.84
CA VAL A 176 21.69 3.95 3.19
C VAL A 176 21.57 2.43 3.15
N THR A 177 20.84 1.89 2.17
CA THR A 177 20.67 0.43 2.02
C THR A 177 21.98 -0.28 1.68
N VAL A 178 22.84 0.31 0.83
CA VAL A 178 24.17 -0.23 0.54
C VAL A 178 25.05 -0.24 1.79
N VAL A 179 25.08 0.86 2.54
CA VAL A 179 25.86 0.98 3.78
C VAL A 179 25.38 -0.04 4.82
N ALA A 180 24.06 -0.18 4.99
CA ALA A 180 23.47 -1.19 5.87
C ALA A 180 23.88 -2.62 5.48
N GLY A 181 23.82 -2.95 4.18
CA GLY A 181 24.28 -4.26 3.67
C GLY A 181 25.77 -4.50 3.89
N GLY A 182 26.60 -3.47 3.67
CA GLY A 182 28.03 -3.51 3.93
C GLY A 182 28.36 -3.69 5.42
N ALA A 183 27.67 -2.98 6.31
CA ALA A 183 27.83 -3.11 7.75
C ALA A 183 27.41 -4.51 8.26
N LEU A 184 26.32 -5.07 7.75
CA LEU A 184 25.92 -6.46 8.03
C LEU A 184 26.98 -7.46 7.57
N GLY A 185 27.54 -7.27 6.37
CA GLY A 185 28.62 -8.11 5.87
C GLY A 185 29.92 -7.99 6.68
N ALA A 186 30.32 -6.78 7.06
CA ALA A 186 31.54 -6.52 7.82
C ALA A 186 31.46 -7.02 9.26
N THR A 187 30.28 -6.94 9.88
CA THR A 187 30.06 -7.44 11.24
C THR A 187 29.83 -8.95 11.28
N ALA A 188 29.69 -9.64 10.14
CA ALA A 188 29.40 -11.08 10.05
C ALA A 188 30.27 -11.96 10.97
N GLY A 189 31.56 -11.62 11.13
CA GLY A 189 32.50 -12.35 11.98
C GLY A 189 32.32 -12.13 13.50
N LEU A 190 31.51 -11.15 13.90
CA LEU A 190 31.16 -10.86 15.30
C LEU A 190 29.92 -11.64 15.77
N TRP A 191 29.20 -12.29 14.85
CA TRP A 191 28.01 -13.07 15.15
C TRP A 191 28.42 -14.54 15.33
N ASP A 192 28.57 -14.96 16.58
CA ASP A 192 29.32 -16.18 16.97
C ASP A 192 28.54 -17.50 16.80
N LEU A 193 27.35 -17.47 16.18
CA LEU A 193 26.57 -18.68 15.90
C LEU A 193 27.13 -19.37 14.64
N ALA A 194 27.42 -20.67 14.75
CA ALA A 194 27.98 -21.46 13.65
C ALA A 194 27.08 -21.44 12.39
N GLU A 195 25.76 -21.34 12.55
CA GLU A 195 24.80 -21.21 11.45
C GLU A 195 24.78 -19.82 10.78
N ASP A 196 25.27 -18.77 11.46
CA ASP A 196 25.21 -17.38 10.99
C ASP A 196 26.38 -17.00 10.07
N ARG A 197 27.48 -17.77 10.10
CA ARG A 197 28.72 -17.41 9.38
C ARG A 197 28.59 -17.34 7.86
N GLN A 198 27.61 -18.05 7.27
CA GLN A 198 27.39 -18.05 5.82
C GLN A 198 26.13 -17.29 5.39
N THR A 199 25.09 -17.29 6.22
CA THR A 199 23.80 -16.67 5.92
C THR A 199 23.84 -15.14 6.08
N VAL A 200 24.52 -14.63 7.10
CA VAL A 200 24.64 -13.19 7.36
C VAL A 200 25.40 -12.46 6.25
N PRO A 201 26.56 -12.95 5.75
CA PRO A 201 27.20 -12.36 4.59
C PRO A 201 26.32 -12.38 3.33
N ALA A 202 25.59 -13.47 3.09
CA ALA A 202 24.70 -13.58 1.92
C ALA A 202 23.56 -12.57 1.98
N ALA A 203 22.94 -12.39 3.16
CA ALA A 203 21.93 -11.39 3.40
C ALA A 203 22.49 -9.96 3.25
N GLY A 204 23.68 -9.69 3.79
CA GLY A 204 24.38 -8.41 3.65
C GLY A 204 24.68 -8.05 2.19
N TRP A 205 25.23 -8.99 1.42
CA TRP A 205 25.45 -8.82 -0.03
C TRP A 205 24.15 -8.66 -0.82
N CYS A 206 23.10 -9.39 -0.46
CA CYS A 206 21.80 -9.24 -1.09
C CYS A 206 21.24 -7.84 -0.83
N LEU A 207 21.29 -7.36 0.43
CA LEU A 207 20.85 -6.02 0.79
C LEU A 207 21.67 -4.93 0.07
N ALA A 208 22.99 -5.09 0.00
CA ALA A 208 23.85 -4.18 -0.76
C ALA A 208 23.48 -4.17 -2.25
N GLY A 209 23.22 -5.33 -2.86
CA GLY A 209 22.75 -5.44 -4.23
C GLY A 209 21.38 -4.79 -4.46
N LEU A 210 20.47 -4.87 -3.48
CA LEU A 210 19.21 -4.12 -3.51
C LEU A 210 19.43 -2.61 -3.46
N GLY A 211 20.32 -2.13 -2.57
CA GLY A 211 20.71 -0.73 -2.52
C GLY A 211 21.28 -0.23 -3.84
N LEU A 212 22.19 -1.00 -4.47
CA LEU A 212 22.73 -0.70 -5.81
C LEU A 212 21.63 -0.67 -6.88
N THR A 213 20.62 -1.54 -6.77
CA THR A 213 19.45 -1.55 -7.67
C THR A 213 18.65 -0.25 -7.54
N VAL A 214 18.45 0.25 -6.31
CA VAL A 214 17.80 1.53 -6.05
C VAL A 214 18.64 2.70 -6.57
N LEU A 215 19.97 2.67 -6.40
CA LEU A 215 20.88 3.69 -6.95
C LEU A 215 20.83 3.73 -8.49
N LEU A 216 20.87 2.57 -9.15
CA LEU A 216 20.71 2.47 -10.60
C LEU A 216 19.35 3.03 -11.05
N SER A 217 18.31 2.78 -10.25
CA SER A 217 16.97 3.36 -10.48
C SER A 217 16.98 4.88 -10.46
N ALA A 218 17.65 5.46 -9.45
CA ALA A 218 17.81 6.91 -9.32
C ALA A 218 18.55 7.49 -10.52
N ALA A 219 19.66 6.88 -10.93
CA ALA A 219 20.46 7.32 -12.08
C ALA A 219 19.66 7.25 -13.40
N LEU A 220 18.94 6.16 -13.64
CA LEU A 220 18.11 6.00 -14.84
C LEU A 220 16.92 6.98 -14.85
N ALA A 221 16.26 7.19 -13.70
CA ALA A 221 15.19 8.17 -13.58
C ALA A 221 15.69 9.59 -13.89
N ARG A 222 16.86 9.97 -13.34
CA ARG A 222 17.52 11.25 -13.65
C ARG A 222 17.87 11.37 -15.13
N ARG A 223 18.45 10.34 -15.74
CA ARG A 223 18.80 10.33 -17.17
C ARG A 223 17.56 10.51 -18.05
N ARG A 224 16.45 9.84 -17.74
CA ARG A 224 15.20 9.96 -18.51
C ARG A 224 14.53 11.31 -18.30
N ALA A 225 14.50 11.83 -17.07
CA ALA A 225 13.99 13.16 -16.78
C ALA A 225 14.80 14.26 -17.50
N LEU A 226 16.14 14.12 -17.55
CA LEU A 226 17.00 15.00 -18.35
C LEU A 226 16.72 14.87 -19.84
N GLY A 227 16.41 13.67 -20.33
CA GLY A 227 15.98 13.44 -21.71
C GLY A 227 14.72 14.23 -22.08
N LEU A 228 13.71 14.23 -21.20
CA LEU A 228 12.49 15.02 -21.38
C LEU A 228 12.73 16.54 -21.37
N ARG A 229 13.78 17.00 -20.67
CA ARG A 229 14.12 18.43 -20.54
C ARG A 229 14.94 18.98 -21.70
N ARG A 230 15.72 18.14 -22.38
CA ARG A 230 16.76 18.60 -23.32
C ARG A 230 16.29 18.76 -24.76
N ALA A 231 15.23 18.06 -25.16
CA ALA A 231 14.78 18.05 -26.55
C ALA A 231 13.25 18.09 -26.62
N PRO A 232 12.68 18.60 -27.73
CA PRO A 232 11.26 18.40 -28.02
C PRO A 232 10.91 16.91 -27.97
N VAL A 233 9.77 16.59 -27.36
CA VAL A 233 9.30 15.21 -27.16
C VAL A 233 7.98 15.00 -27.88
N PRO A 234 7.64 13.76 -28.29
CA PRO A 234 6.35 13.49 -28.91
C PRO A 234 5.21 13.86 -27.98
N VAL A 235 4.12 14.39 -28.57
CA VAL A 235 2.92 14.80 -27.85
C VAL A 235 1.69 14.04 -28.31
N LEU A 236 0.81 13.71 -27.37
CA LEU A 236 -0.42 12.97 -27.61
C LEU A 236 -1.55 13.53 -26.73
N ARG A 237 -2.73 13.78 -27.30
CA ARG A 237 -3.93 14.07 -26.49
C ARG A 237 -4.48 12.77 -25.92
N VAL A 238 -4.80 12.76 -24.63
CA VAL A 238 -5.26 11.61 -23.87
C VAL A 238 -6.34 12.02 -22.87
N LEU A 239 -7.01 11.03 -22.28
CA LEU A 239 -7.82 11.23 -21.08
C LEU A 239 -7.07 10.66 -19.87
N VAL A 240 -7.20 11.32 -18.73
CA VAL A 240 -6.54 10.92 -17.48
C VAL A 240 -7.53 10.92 -16.33
N ARG A 241 -7.32 10.01 -15.38
CA ARG A 241 -8.10 9.93 -14.15
C ARG A 241 -7.22 9.44 -13.03
N GLU A 242 -7.30 10.07 -11.87
CA GLU A 242 -6.68 9.55 -10.66
C GLU A 242 -7.52 8.39 -10.10
N ASN A 243 -6.88 7.25 -9.81
CA ASN A 243 -7.56 6.12 -9.20
C ASN A 243 -7.54 6.16 -7.67
N ALA A 244 -8.21 5.21 -7.03
CA ALA A 244 -8.26 5.12 -5.56
C ALA A 244 -6.88 4.92 -4.91
N ASP A 245 -5.87 4.45 -5.66
CA ASP A 245 -4.49 4.27 -5.19
C ASP A 245 -3.61 5.51 -5.45
N VAL A 246 -4.19 6.66 -5.85
CA VAL A 246 -3.46 7.89 -6.20
C VAL A 246 -2.49 7.66 -7.39
N GLU A 247 -2.74 6.63 -8.20
CA GLU A 247 -2.06 6.45 -9.49
C GLU A 247 -2.92 7.09 -10.60
N THR A 248 -2.29 7.86 -11.47
CA THR A 248 -2.92 8.43 -12.66
C THR A 248 -3.06 7.35 -13.73
N GLU A 249 -4.30 7.02 -14.07
CA GLU A 249 -4.69 6.15 -15.17
C GLU A 249 -4.81 6.96 -16.45
N VAL A 250 -4.18 6.50 -17.53
CA VAL A 250 -4.25 7.15 -18.84
C VAL A 250 -5.08 6.29 -19.80
N PHE A 251 -6.00 6.92 -20.51
CA PHE A 251 -6.94 6.33 -21.45
C PHE A 251 -6.75 6.91 -22.85
N ALA A 252 -7.31 6.23 -23.85
CA ALA A 252 -7.42 6.78 -25.19
C ALA A 252 -8.32 8.04 -25.18
N ALA A 253 -8.06 8.98 -26.08
CA ALA A 253 -8.77 10.26 -26.12
C ALA A 253 -10.29 10.12 -26.41
N ASP A 254 -10.68 9.02 -27.05
CA ASP A 254 -12.05 8.65 -27.40
C ASP A 254 -12.73 7.74 -26.36
N ASP A 255 -12.00 7.24 -25.34
CA ASP A 255 -12.56 6.42 -24.26
C ASP A 255 -13.18 7.28 -23.15
N ILE A 256 -14.22 8.04 -23.50
CA ILE A 256 -14.94 8.95 -22.59
C ILE A 256 -15.62 8.24 -21.41
N ALA A 257 -15.83 6.92 -21.54
CA ALA A 257 -16.38 6.10 -20.47
C ALA A 257 -15.29 5.56 -19.53
N ALA A 258 -14.01 5.89 -19.77
CA ALA A 258 -12.85 5.46 -19.00
C ALA A 258 -12.85 3.94 -18.72
N LEU A 259 -13.17 3.17 -19.76
CA LEU A 259 -13.38 1.73 -19.63
C LEU A 259 -12.06 0.96 -19.57
N ARG A 260 -11.04 1.39 -20.33
CA ARG A 260 -9.81 0.62 -20.52
C ARG A 260 -8.57 1.49 -20.32
N PRO A 261 -8.02 1.55 -19.10
CA PRO A 261 -6.76 2.26 -18.88
C PRO A 261 -5.65 1.56 -19.66
N LEU A 262 -4.84 2.34 -20.37
CA LEU A 262 -3.71 1.86 -21.18
C LEU A 262 -2.48 1.59 -20.30
N PHE A 263 -2.21 2.49 -19.36
CA PHE A 263 -1.15 2.37 -18.37
C PHE A 263 -1.47 3.21 -17.13
N THR A 264 -0.74 2.95 -16.05
CA THR A 264 -0.75 3.77 -14.84
C THR A 264 0.61 4.42 -14.62
N VAL A 265 0.59 5.59 -13.98
CA VAL A 265 1.80 6.33 -13.62
C VAL A 265 1.52 7.09 -12.32
N SER A 266 2.47 7.07 -11.38
CA SER A 266 2.40 7.96 -10.21
C SER A 266 2.89 9.34 -10.63
N THR A 267 2.07 10.37 -10.47
CA THR A 267 2.39 11.75 -10.81
C THR A 267 2.36 12.65 -9.59
N VAL A 268 3.00 13.82 -9.69
CA VAL A 268 2.92 14.91 -8.71
C VAL A 268 2.70 16.20 -9.49
N ALA A 269 1.76 17.02 -9.03
CA ALA A 269 1.48 18.34 -9.60
C ALA A 269 2.68 19.28 -9.35
N LEU A 270 3.10 20.00 -10.40
CA LEU A 270 4.09 21.06 -10.31
C LEU A 270 3.36 22.39 -10.04
N GLY A 271 3.65 23.02 -8.89
CA GLY A 271 3.09 24.34 -8.52
C GLY A 271 1.91 24.30 -7.54
N GLY A 272 1.47 23.12 -7.08
CA GLY A 272 0.60 22.99 -5.92
C GLY A 272 1.44 23.12 -4.64
N GLY A 273 1.07 24.06 -3.77
CA GLY A 273 1.77 24.43 -2.54
C GLY A 273 1.91 23.29 -1.54
N THR A 274 2.79 22.33 -1.79
CA THR A 274 3.42 21.59 -0.70
C THR A 274 4.55 22.47 -0.18
N THR A 275 4.19 23.47 0.63
CA THR A 275 5.09 23.99 1.65
C THR A 275 5.32 22.85 2.62
N ASP A 276 6.28 22.01 2.25
CA ASP A 276 7.03 21.18 3.19
C ASP A 276 7.44 22.12 4.32
N ASP A 277 6.81 21.94 5.48
CA ASP A 277 7.16 22.56 6.74
C ASP A 277 8.60 22.18 7.04
N GLY A 278 9.53 22.96 6.48
CA GLY A 278 10.89 22.95 6.92
C GLY A 278 10.87 23.42 8.36
N ASP A 279 11.07 22.48 9.28
CA ASP A 279 11.53 22.67 10.65
C ASP A 279 12.69 23.69 10.64
N GLY A 280 12.33 24.96 10.64
CA GLY A 280 13.16 26.09 10.99
C GLY A 280 12.80 26.46 12.41
N ASP A 281 13.32 25.69 13.36
CA ASP A 281 13.63 26.21 14.69
C ASP A 281 14.45 27.50 14.48
N ASP A 282 13.83 28.66 14.62
CA ASP A 282 14.48 29.85 15.18
C ASP A 282 13.48 30.99 15.46
N ALA A 283 13.38 31.28 16.76
CA ALA A 283 13.17 32.59 17.38
C ALA A 283 11.83 33.34 17.16
N ALA A 284 11.05 33.31 18.25
CA ALA A 284 10.28 34.43 18.82
C ALA A 284 10.43 35.80 18.13
N ASP A 285 9.31 36.38 17.67
CA ASP A 285 8.85 37.66 18.20
C ASP A 285 7.35 37.86 17.92
N GLY A 286 6.67 38.51 18.88
CA GLY A 286 5.24 38.78 18.83
C GLY A 286 4.89 39.84 17.79
N GLY A 287 3.92 39.51 16.92
CA GLY A 287 3.32 40.48 16.01
C GLY A 287 1.98 39.97 15.51
N ALA A 288 0.90 40.40 16.16
CA ALA A 288 -0.46 40.20 15.69
C ALA A 288 -0.68 40.93 14.35
N GLY A 289 -0.70 40.16 13.25
CA GLY A 289 -1.05 40.64 11.92
C GLY A 289 -1.85 39.56 11.20
N ALA A 290 -3.13 39.86 10.95
CA ALA A 290 -4.06 38.99 10.26
C ALA A 290 -3.55 38.64 8.85
N GLY A 291 -3.21 37.36 8.65
CA GLY A 291 -2.90 36.75 7.36
C GLY A 291 -3.68 35.44 7.21
N ALA A 292 -5.00 35.51 7.22
CA ALA A 292 -5.86 34.38 6.89
C ALA A 292 -5.99 34.29 5.36
N GLY A 293 -5.69 33.12 4.77
CA GLY A 293 -6.14 32.84 3.41
C GLY A 293 -5.38 31.80 2.58
N ALA A 294 -4.18 31.34 2.97
CA ALA A 294 -3.42 30.41 2.14
C ALA A 294 -3.34 28.97 2.69
N GLY A 295 -3.29 28.78 4.02
CA GLY A 295 -3.14 27.45 4.63
C GLY A 295 -4.39 26.57 4.60
N ASP A 296 -5.59 27.17 4.62
CA ASP A 296 -6.85 26.39 4.75
C ASP A 296 -7.24 25.62 3.48
N ALA A 297 -6.79 26.06 2.30
CA ALA A 297 -7.16 25.46 1.02
C ALA A 297 -6.41 24.13 0.75
N ASP A 298 -5.12 24.08 1.06
CA ASP A 298 -4.30 22.88 0.90
C ASP A 298 -4.72 21.78 1.90
N ASP A 299 -5.05 22.20 3.12
CA ASP A 299 -5.57 21.33 4.17
C ASP A 299 -6.91 20.68 3.79
N GLU A 300 -7.80 21.43 3.16
CA GLU A 300 -9.08 20.90 2.67
C GLU A 300 -8.89 19.94 1.49
N ALA A 301 -7.97 20.24 0.56
CA ALA A 301 -7.64 19.35 -0.54
C ALA A 301 -7.03 18.02 -0.05
N VAL A 302 -6.17 18.06 0.96
CA VAL A 302 -5.61 16.86 1.60
C VAL A 302 -6.69 16.07 2.32
N ARG A 303 -7.59 16.72 3.07
CA ARG A 303 -8.73 16.05 3.71
C ARG A 303 -9.67 15.42 2.68
N GLU A 304 -9.95 16.12 1.58
CA GLU A 304 -10.75 15.60 0.47
C GLU A 304 -10.07 14.37 -0.14
N LEU A 305 -8.76 14.42 -0.40
CA LEU A 305 -7.99 13.30 -0.92
C LEU A 305 -8.00 12.10 0.03
N ILE A 306 -7.76 12.32 1.33
CA ILE A 306 -7.84 11.25 2.34
C ILE A 306 -9.24 10.65 2.35
N SER A 307 -10.29 11.47 2.35
CA SER A 307 -11.68 11.00 2.30
C SER A 307 -11.98 10.20 1.04
N ARG A 308 -11.38 10.57 -0.10
CA ARG A 308 -11.55 9.92 -1.40
C ARG A 308 -10.84 8.56 -1.43
N ILE A 309 -9.65 8.47 -0.85
CA ILE A 309 -8.90 7.22 -0.67
C ILE A 309 -9.68 6.29 0.27
N ASP A 310 -10.20 6.82 1.38
CA ASP A 310 -11.00 6.06 2.35
C ASP A 310 -12.32 5.54 1.73
N ASP A 311 -12.96 6.35 0.88
CA ASP A 311 -14.17 5.97 0.13
C ASP A 311 -13.87 5.20 -1.17
N GLU A 312 -12.59 4.95 -1.48
CA GLU A 312 -12.09 4.33 -2.71
C GLU A 312 -12.71 4.90 -4.01
N ARG A 313 -12.96 6.22 -4.04
CA ARG A 313 -13.55 6.88 -5.22
C ARG A 313 -12.47 7.28 -6.21
N ALA A 314 -12.71 7.03 -7.49
CA ALA A 314 -11.85 7.56 -8.54
C ALA A 314 -12.13 9.06 -8.75
N GLY A 315 -11.10 9.82 -9.12
CA GLY A 315 -11.21 11.23 -9.48
C GLY A 315 -12.00 11.46 -10.79
N PRO A 316 -12.23 12.72 -11.18
CA PRO A 316 -12.90 13.06 -12.44
C PRO A 316 -12.05 12.65 -13.65
N LEU A 317 -12.71 12.42 -14.79
CA LEU A 317 -12.03 12.18 -16.06
C LEU A 317 -11.66 13.53 -16.69
N ARG A 318 -10.38 13.70 -17.01
CA ARG A 318 -9.80 14.98 -17.46
C ARG A 318 -9.13 14.80 -18.80
N GLU A 319 -9.26 15.78 -19.68
CA GLU A 319 -8.40 15.87 -20.86
C GLU A 319 -6.98 16.24 -20.45
N ALA A 320 -6.00 15.63 -21.11
CA ALA A 320 -4.60 15.98 -20.94
C ALA A 320 -3.80 15.87 -22.23
N VAL A 321 -2.68 16.58 -22.27
CA VAL A 321 -1.61 16.38 -23.26
C VAL A 321 -0.47 15.63 -22.59
N LEU A 322 -0.14 14.47 -23.15
CA LEU A 322 0.98 13.65 -22.74
C LEU A 322 2.24 14.07 -23.51
N TYR A 323 3.31 14.35 -22.78
CA TYR A 323 4.63 14.66 -23.30
C TYR A 323 5.60 13.50 -23.04
N GLY A 324 6.16 12.93 -24.11
CA GLY A 324 7.08 11.79 -24.07
C GLY A 324 6.51 10.55 -24.75
N ALA A 325 7.39 9.64 -25.21
CA ALA A 325 6.93 8.40 -25.84
C ALA A 325 6.50 7.39 -24.76
N PRO A 326 5.24 6.93 -24.73
CA PRO A 326 4.79 5.97 -23.73
C PRO A 326 5.34 4.57 -24.01
N TYR A 327 5.99 3.94 -23.01
CA TYR A 327 6.40 2.53 -23.03
C TYR A 327 6.65 2.04 -21.59
N ASP A 328 6.73 0.73 -21.36
CA ASP A 328 7.05 0.19 -20.01
C ASP A 328 8.37 0.76 -19.47
N GLY A 329 8.30 1.44 -18.33
CA GLY A 329 9.45 2.11 -17.74
C GLY A 329 9.64 3.57 -18.20
N ALA A 330 8.86 4.10 -19.13
CA ALA A 330 9.05 5.48 -19.61
C ALA A 330 8.83 6.52 -18.52
N GLU A 331 9.37 7.72 -18.75
CA GLU A 331 8.99 8.93 -18.02
C GLU A 331 8.13 9.80 -18.93
N ILE A 332 7.11 10.42 -18.35
CA ILE A 332 6.19 11.33 -19.04
C ILE A 332 5.88 12.56 -18.20
N VAL A 333 5.37 13.59 -18.86
CA VAL A 333 4.73 14.75 -18.22
C VAL A 333 3.33 14.88 -18.80
N LEU A 334 2.36 15.20 -17.95
CA LEU A 334 0.97 15.42 -18.35
C LEU A 334 0.65 16.90 -18.12
N LEU A 335 0.07 17.55 -19.11
CA LEU A 335 -0.60 18.83 -18.92
C LEU A 335 -2.09 18.54 -18.94
N ALA A 336 -2.71 18.47 -17.77
CA ALA A 336 -4.09 18.04 -17.60
C ALA A 336 -5.00 19.22 -17.26
N ALA A 337 -6.29 19.09 -17.57
CA ALA A 337 -7.30 19.97 -16.98
C ALA A 337 -7.22 19.87 -15.44
N ALA A 338 -7.68 20.90 -14.73
CA ALA A 338 -7.77 20.86 -13.28
C ALA A 338 -8.80 19.82 -12.82
N ASP A 339 -8.76 19.47 -11.52
CA ASP A 339 -9.75 18.58 -10.92
C ASP A 339 -11.12 19.24 -10.75
N LYS A 340 -11.17 20.58 -10.84
CA LYS A 340 -12.41 21.37 -10.78
C LYS A 340 -12.56 22.22 -12.05
N ALA A 341 -13.79 22.36 -12.52
CA ALA A 341 -14.08 23.16 -13.70
C ALA A 341 -13.76 24.65 -13.45
N GLY A 342 -13.13 25.31 -14.41
CA GLY A 342 -12.77 26.73 -14.34
C GLY A 342 -11.41 27.04 -13.72
N GLU A 343 -10.74 26.05 -13.13
CA GLU A 343 -9.38 26.18 -12.62
C GLU A 343 -8.33 26.06 -13.75
N PRO A 344 -7.14 26.66 -13.58
CA PRO A 344 -6.07 26.60 -14.58
C PRO A 344 -5.54 25.16 -14.75
N PRO A 345 -5.07 24.79 -15.96
CA PRO A 345 -4.54 23.46 -16.21
C PRO A 345 -3.30 23.18 -15.33
N VAL A 346 -3.20 21.94 -14.88
CA VAL A 346 -2.15 21.48 -13.96
C VAL A 346 -1.11 20.69 -14.74
N VAL A 347 0.16 21.00 -14.51
CA VAL A 347 1.27 20.21 -15.01
C VAL A 347 1.58 19.12 -14.00
N GLU A 348 1.40 17.87 -14.38
CA GLU A 348 1.73 16.72 -13.55
C GLU A 348 2.99 16.03 -14.08
N MET A 349 4.00 15.91 -13.22
CA MET A 349 5.25 15.22 -13.55
C MET A 349 5.20 13.78 -13.03
N SER A 350 5.56 12.81 -13.87
CA SER A 350 5.77 11.44 -13.38
C SER A 350 6.83 11.40 -12.27
N VAL A 351 6.51 10.68 -11.19
CA VAL A 351 7.43 10.32 -10.09
C VAL A 351 7.79 8.84 -10.19
N GLY A 352 6.85 8.00 -10.63
CA GLY A 352 7.07 6.61 -10.99
C GLY A 352 7.23 6.37 -12.50
N PRO A 353 7.76 5.20 -12.92
CA PRO A 353 7.76 4.82 -14.32
C PRO A 353 6.35 4.52 -14.84
N VAL A 354 6.14 4.71 -16.14
CA VAL A 354 4.94 4.23 -16.86
C VAL A 354 4.81 2.70 -16.72
N ARG A 355 3.65 2.23 -16.26
CA ARG A 355 3.32 0.81 -16.04
C ARG A 355 2.13 0.40 -16.92
N PRO A 356 2.36 -0.32 -18.03
CA PRO A 356 1.27 -0.74 -18.89
C PRO A 356 0.25 -1.65 -18.19
N VAL A 357 -1.03 -1.42 -18.46
CA VAL A 357 -2.10 -2.29 -18.00
C VAL A 357 -2.31 -3.38 -19.04
N THR A 358 -2.01 -4.63 -18.66
CA THR A 358 -2.31 -5.77 -19.54
C THR A 358 -3.79 -6.12 -19.48
N GLY A 359 -4.36 -6.63 -20.58
CA GLY A 359 -5.77 -7.06 -20.59
C GLY A 359 -6.09 -8.19 -19.60
N VAL A 360 -5.08 -8.90 -19.10
CA VAL A 360 -5.23 -9.85 -17.98
C VAL A 360 -5.36 -9.10 -16.66
N ALA A 361 -4.44 -8.16 -16.37
CA ALA A 361 -4.48 -7.34 -15.16
C ALA A 361 -5.81 -6.57 -15.05
N TYR A 362 -6.29 -6.00 -16.15
CA TYR A 362 -7.60 -5.36 -16.23
C TYR A 362 -8.74 -6.32 -15.88
N ARG A 363 -8.79 -7.52 -16.48
CA ARG A 363 -9.83 -8.52 -16.15
C ARG A 363 -9.78 -8.99 -14.71
N TRP A 364 -8.59 -9.13 -14.13
CA TRP A 364 -8.44 -9.46 -12.71
C TRP A 364 -8.95 -8.34 -11.81
N ARG A 365 -8.67 -7.08 -12.16
CA ARG A 365 -9.20 -5.93 -11.43
C ARG A 365 -10.73 -5.88 -11.50
N LEU A 366 -11.30 -6.01 -12.70
CA LEU A 366 -12.76 -6.03 -12.87
C LEU A 366 -13.42 -7.18 -12.09
N ARG A 367 -12.77 -8.36 -12.03
CA ARG A 367 -13.25 -9.48 -11.19
C ARG A 367 -13.12 -9.17 -9.71
N ALA A 368 -12.04 -8.54 -9.28
CA ALA A 368 -11.83 -8.15 -7.90
C ALA A 368 -12.86 -7.10 -7.46
N GLU A 369 -13.10 -6.07 -8.28
CA GLU A 369 -14.14 -5.05 -8.07
C GLU A 369 -15.54 -5.67 -8.06
N LYS A 370 -15.88 -6.53 -9.02
CA LYS A 370 -17.18 -7.23 -9.03
C LYS A 370 -17.34 -8.11 -7.78
N SER A 371 -16.28 -8.79 -7.37
CA SER A 371 -16.27 -9.62 -6.17
C SER A 371 -16.35 -8.78 -4.90
N LYS A 372 -15.73 -7.59 -4.88
CA LYS A 372 -15.83 -6.62 -3.79
C LYS A 372 -17.25 -6.07 -3.68
N ALA A 373 -17.83 -5.57 -4.77
CA ALA A 373 -19.21 -5.10 -4.81
C ALA A 373 -20.20 -6.19 -4.40
N ALA A 374 -20.01 -7.44 -4.85
CA ALA A 374 -20.85 -8.56 -4.43
C ALA A 374 -20.67 -8.92 -2.94
N ARG A 375 -19.49 -8.67 -2.36
CA ARG A 375 -19.27 -8.83 -0.92
C ARG A 375 -19.93 -7.70 -0.15
N GLU A 376 -19.81 -6.45 -0.61
CA GLU A 376 -20.45 -5.28 0.00
C GLU A 376 -21.97 -5.42 0.01
N THR A 377 -22.59 -5.81 -1.11
CA THR A 377 -24.05 -6.03 -1.14
C THR A 377 -24.49 -7.17 -0.24
N ARG A 378 -23.72 -8.28 -0.20
CA ARG A 378 -23.98 -9.38 0.74
C ARG A 378 -23.81 -8.92 2.19
N GLN A 379 -22.81 -8.07 2.44
CA GLN A 379 -22.52 -7.52 3.75
C GLN A 379 -23.64 -6.59 4.22
N GLU A 380 -24.11 -5.69 3.37
CA GLU A 380 -25.24 -4.79 3.60
C GLU A 380 -26.53 -5.58 3.90
N ALA A 381 -26.81 -6.62 3.11
CA ALA A 381 -27.95 -7.50 3.33
C ALA A 381 -27.87 -8.23 4.67
N LEU A 382 -26.68 -8.74 5.03
CA LEU A 382 -26.45 -9.40 6.31
C LEU A 382 -26.52 -8.41 7.48
N SER A 383 -25.98 -7.20 7.36
CA SER A 383 -26.12 -6.16 8.39
C SER A 383 -27.56 -5.72 8.57
N GLY A 384 -28.33 -5.58 7.48
CA GLY A 384 -29.75 -5.28 7.53
C GLY A 384 -30.55 -6.39 8.20
N ALA A 385 -30.28 -7.66 7.87
CA ALA A 385 -30.91 -8.80 8.53
C ALA A 385 -30.56 -8.88 10.02
N ALA A 386 -29.32 -8.56 10.40
CA ALA A 386 -28.91 -8.49 11.80
C ALA A 386 -29.64 -7.37 12.55
N ALA A 387 -29.73 -6.17 11.97
CA ALA A 387 -30.48 -5.06 12.54
C ALA A 387 -31.98 -5.40 12.70
N ALA A 388 -32.60 -6.02 11.69
CA ALA A 388 -33.99 -6.44 11.74
C ALA A 388 -34.26 -7.51 12.80
N ALA A 389 -33.41 -8.54 12.90
CA ALA A 389 -33.52 -9.57 13.93
C ALA A 389 -33.36 -9.01 15.36
N VAL A 390 -32.65 -7.89 15.48
CA VAL A 390 -32.48 -7.19 16.75
C VAL A 390 -33.72 -6.37 17.08
N ALA A 391 -34.27 -5.63 16.11
CA ALA A 391 -35.53 -4.93 16.29
C ALA A 391 -36.68 -5.90 16.64
N GLU A 392 -36.74 -7.06 16.01
CA GLU A 392 -37.74 -8.11 16.30
C GLU A 392 -37.60 -8.64 17.73
N ARG A 393 -36.37 -8.95 18.18
CA ARG A 393 -36.13 -9.38 19.56
C ARG A 393 -36.41 -8.29 20.57
N THR A 394 -36.02 -7.05 20.29
CA THR A 394 -36.32 -5.92 21.17
C THR A 394 -37.83 -5.67 21.26
N GLY A 395 -38.58 -5.87 20.17
CA GLY A 395 -40.04 -5.78 20.16
C GLY A 395 -40.73 -6.93 20.91
N GLN A 396 -40.19 -8.15 20.83
CA GLN A 396 -40.69 -9.32 21.57
C GLN A 396 -40.29 -9.31 23.06
N ASP A 397 -39.12 -8.74 23.39
CA ASP A 397 -38.52 -8.69 24.72
C ASP A 397 -38.63 -7.31 25.39
N ALA A 398 -39.46 -6.40 24.86
CA ALA A 398 -39.71 -5.05 25.39
C ALA A 398 -40.19 -5.04 26.87
N ALA A 399 -40.46 -6.22 27.44
CA ALA A 399 -40.81 -6.41 28.84
C ALA A 399 -39.64 -6.82 29.77
N GLY A 400 -38.37 -6.94 29.34
CA GLY A 400 -37.34 -7.38 30.30
C GLY A 400 -35.86 -7.55 29.92
N VAL A 401 -35.36 -7.09 28.78
CA VAL A 401 -33.91 -7.25 28.50
C VAL A 401 -33.08 -6.14 29.15
N GLY A 402 -32.60 -6.44 30.36
CA GLY A 402 -31.62 -5.63 31.06
C GLY A 402 -30.25 -5.63 30.36
N VAL A 403 -29.61 -4.45 30.27
CA VAL A 403 -28.20 -4.16 29.91
C VAL A 403 -27.57 -5.09 28.84
N ARG A 404 -27.36 -4.57 27.64
CA ARG A 404 -26.80 -5.31 26.50
C ARG A 404 -25.28 -5.35 26.55
N ARG A 405 -24.67 -6.48 26.15
CA ARG A 405 -23.23 -6.73 26.29
C ARG A 405 -22.63 -7.40 25.07
N TRP A 406 -21.52 -6.85 24.58
CA TRP A 406 -20.65 -7.46 23.57
C TRP A 406 -19.28 -7.72 24.15
N ARG A 407 -18.64 -8.81 23.70
CA ARG A 407 -17.33 -9.25 24.20
C ARG A 407 -16.51 -9.81 23.05
N ALA A 408 -15.19 -9.89 23.28
CA ALA A 408 -14.27 -10.60 22.42
C ALA A 408 -14.79 -11.99 22.04
N GLY A 409 -14.83 -12.24 20.73
CA GLY A 409 -15.35 -13.47 20.15
C GLY A 409 -14.26 -14.50 19.94
N TRP A 410 -14.64 -15.73 19.58
CA TRP A 410 -13.71 -16.83 19.27
C TRP A 410 -12.61 -16.44 18.27
N ALA A 411 -12.91 -15.54 17.33
CA ALA A 411 -11.94 -15.04 16.36
C ALA A 411 -10.78 -14.27 17.01
N ASP A 412 -11.07 -13.45 18.03
CA ASP A 412 -10.05 -12.71 18.79
C ASP A 412 -9.12 -13.68 19.54
N TRP A 413 -9.67 -14.77 20.08
CA TRP A 413 -8.90 -15.82 20.77
C TRP A 413 -8.01 -16.61 19.82
N ILE A 414 -8.54 -17.06 18.68
CA ILE A 414 -7.74 -17.79 17.67
C ILE A 414 -6.63 -16.89 17.11
N ALA A 415 -6.93 -15.61 16.85
CA ALA A 415 -5.95 -14.64 16.40
C ALA A 415 -4.77 -14.50 17.36
N ALA A 416 -5.07 -14.32 18.65
CA ALA A 416 -4.04 -14.27 19.69
C ALA A 416 -3.25 -15.57 19.76
N GLY A 417 -3.93 -16.72 19.71
CA GLY A 417 -3.28 -18.05 19.70
C GLY A 417 -2.34 -18.23 18.52
N LEU A 418 -2.73 -17.82 17.32
CA LEU A 418 -1.89 -17.90 16.12
C LEU A 418 -0.66 -16.98 16.19
N VAL A 419 -0.81 -15.76 16.73
CA VAL A 419 0.34 -14.87 16.96
C VAL A 419 1.30 -15.50 17.96
N LEU A 420 0.80 -16.04 19.07
CA LEU A 420 1.64 -16.72 20.06
C LEU A 420 2.34 -17.96 19.47
N ALA A 421 1.65 -18.76 18.67
CA ALA A 421 2.22 -19.92 17.99
C ALA A 421 3.28 -19.52 16.94
N PHE A 422 3.03 -18.48 16.14
CA PHE A 422 3.99 -17.95 15.18
C PHE A 422 5.26 -17.44 15.88
N LEU A 423 5.09 -16.70 16.97
CA LEU A 423 6.19 -16.21 17.78
C LEU A 423 7.01 -17.37 18.37
N ALA A 424 6.38 -18.43 18.86
CA ALA A 424 7.06 -19.62 19.34
C ALA A 424 7.88 -20.33 18.23
N LEU A 425 7.35 -20.41 17.01
CA LEU A 425 8.06 -20.98 15.86
C LEU A 425 9.19 -20.10 15.33
N TYR A 426 9.06 -18.77 15.46
CA TYR A 426 10.04 -17.80 14.95
C TYR A 426 11.28 -17.71 15.85
N TRP A 427 11.17 -18.07 17.13
CA TRP A 427 12.24 -17.92 18.11
C TRP A 427 13.02 -19.21 18.42
N ASP A 428 13.22 -20.08 17.45
CA ASP A 428 14.03 -21.30 17.62
C ASP A 428 15.54 -21.02 17.51
N GLY A 429 16.08 -20.15 18.39
CA GLY A 429 17.52 -19.83 18.38
C GLY A 429 18.00 -19.09 19.63
N SER A 430 19.16 -19.48 20.15
CA SER A 430 19.75 -19.00 21.41
C SER A 430 20.64 -17.76 21.24
N SER A 431 20.13 -16.70 20.61
CA SER A 431 20.85 -15.41 20.51
C SER A 431 20.43 -14.46 21.63
N TRP A 432 21.31 -13.58 22.10
CA TRP A 432 20.95 -12.51 23.05
C TRP A 432 19.89 -11.56 22.46
N TRP A 433 19.88 -11.39 21.14
CA TRP A 433 18.80 -10.69 20.41
C TRP A 433 17.48 -11.43 20.48
N THR A 434 17.48 -12.76 20.61
CA THR A 434 16.28 -13.54 20.89
C THR A 434 15.72 -13.14 22.24
N TYR A 435 16.54 -12.96 23.29
CA TYR A 435 16.05 -12.50 24.59
C TYR A 435 15.50 -11.08 24.54
N VAL A 436 16.17 -10.16 23.84
CA VAL A 436 15.70 -8.77 23.69
C VAL A 436 14.39 -8.72 22.90
N SER A 437 14.31 -9.44 21.77
CA SER A 437 13.09 -9.49 20.94
C SER A 437 11.95 -10.24 21.63
N ARG A 438 12.21 -11.37 22.31
CA ARG A 438 11.24 -12.09 23.15
C ARG A 438 10.72 -11.19 24.27
N SER A 439 11.60 -10.48 24.98
CA SER A 439 11.20 -9.57 26.07
C SER A 439 10.38 -8.39 25.55
N GLY A 440 10.79 -7.78 24.44
CA GLY A 440 10.04 -6.71 23.78
C GLY A 440 8.66 -7.18 23.31
N ALA A 441 8.58 -8.39 22.77
CA ALA A 441 7.31 -8.96 22.33
C ALA A 441 6.42 -9.43 23.49
N VAL A 442 6.99 -9.93 24.59
CA VAL A 442 6.24 -10.20 25.84
C VAL A 442 5.65 -8.90 26.39
N LEU A 443 6.44 -7.84 26.43
CA LEU A 443 5.96 -6.52 26.85
C LEU A 443 4.85 -6.02 25.94
N LEU A 444 5.03 -6.12 24.62
CA LEU A 444 4.01 -5.75 23.64
C LEU A 444 2.74 -6.60 23.79
N ALA A 445 2.90 -7.90 24.01
CA ALA A 445 1.81 -8.83 24.25
C ALA A 445 1.05 -8.48 25.54
N ALA A 446 1.75 -8.18 26.64
CA ALA A 446 1.17 -7.76 27.90
C ALA A 446 0.38 -6.45 27.78
N LEU A 447 0.78 -5.55 26.88
CA LEU A 447 0.06 -4.29 26.62
C LEU A 447 -1.14 -4.47 25.67
N LEU A 448 -0.99 -5.28 24.61
CA LEU A 448 -1.98 -5.37 23.53
C LEU A 448 -3.00 -6.50 23.70
N LEU A 449 -2.60 -7.67 24.23
CA LEU A 449 -3.48 -8.83 24.36
C LEU A 449 -4.64 -8.61 25.32
N PRO A 450 -4.50 -7.95 26.49
CA PRO A 450 -5.64 -7.73 27.37
C PRO A 450 -6.77 -7.00 26.66
N ARG A 451 -6.42 -5.94 25.92
CA ARG A 451 -7.39 -5.17 25.14
C ARG A 451 -8.00 -5.98 24.00
N ARG A 452 -7.24 -6.89 23.36
CA ARG A 452 -7.79 -7.74 22.28
C ARG A 452 -8.64 -8.90 22.77
N LEU A 453 -8.25 -9.55 23.86
CA LEU A 453 -8.89 -10.77 24.35
C LEU A 453 -10.05 -10.50 25.30
N ALA A 454 -10.05 -9.36 25.98
CA ALA A 454 -11.03 -9.06 27.01
C ALA A 454 -11.82 -7.79 26.72
N TRP A 455 -11.80 -7.24 25.49
CA TRP A 455 -12.66 -6.10 25.18
C TRP A 455 -14.12 -6.43 25.43
N ARG A 456 -14.83 -5.44 25.97
CA ARG A 456 -16.22 -5.51 26.33
C ARG A 456 -16.85 -4.15 26.11
N ILE A 457 -17.96 -4.16 25.38
CA ILE A 457 -18.85 -3.01 25.25
C ILE A 457 -20.12 -3.37 26.02
N THR A 458 -20.57 -2.47 26.88
CA THR A 458 -21.84 -2.60 27.59
C THR A 458 -22.71 -1.41 27.21
N ALA A 459 -23.92 -1.65 26.72
CA ALA A 459 -24.92 -0.62 26.45
C ALA A 459 -25.94 -0.59 27.58
N ASP A 460 -26.23 0.60 28.09
CA ASP A 460 -27.29 0.86 29.06
C ASP A 460 -28.11 2.09 28.66
N ARG A 461 -28.98 2.58 29.55
CA ARG A 461 -29.82 3.76 29.30
C ARG A 461 -29.02 5.04 29.02
N GLU A 462 -27.86 5.22 29.66
CA GLU A 462 -27.07 6.45 29.57
C GLU A 462 -26.15 6.46 28.34
N GLY A 463 -25.68 5.29 27.93
CA GLY A 463 -24.79 5.21 26.77
C GLY A 463 -24.07 3.88 26.63
N LEU A 464 -22.86 3.99 26.09
CA LEU A 464 -21.93 2.89 25.87
C LEU A 464 -20.77 2.99 26.85
N TRP A 465 -20.53 1.88 27.55
CA TRP A 465 -19.40 1.69 28.43
C TRP A 465 -18.36 0.78 27.77
N PHE A 466 -17.13 1.25 27.73
CA PHE A 466 -15.98 0.54 27.17
C PHE A 466 -15.01 0.21 28.28
N ASN A 467 -14.51 -1.02 28.30
CA ASN A 467 -13.34 -1.30 29.11
C ASN A 467 -12.05 -0.81 28.40
N GLY A 468 -11.19 -0.17 29.18
CA GLY A 468 -9.85 0.22 28.79
C GLY A 468 -8.80 -0.46 29.67
N LEU A 469 -7.54 -0.27 29.30
CA LEU A 469 -6.40 -0.70 30.13
C LEU A 469 -6.40 0.02 31.48
N THR A 470 -6.58 1.34 31.44
CA THR A 470 -6.51 2.23 32.62
C THR A 470 -7.82 2.39 33.37
N GLY A 471 -8.97 2.09 32.77
CA GLY A 471 -10.27 2.30 33.39
C GLY A 471 -11.43 2.08 32.42
N VAL A 472 -12.65 2.26 32.92
CA VAL A 472 -13.86 2.23 32.10
C VAL A 472 -14.06 3.61 31.49
N ARG A 473 -14.41 3.67 30.20
CA ARG A 473 -14.77 4.91 29.48
C ARG A 473 -16.26 4.88 29.16
N HIS A 474 -16.93 6.01 29.31
CA HIS A 474 -18.35 6.18 29.00
C HIS A 474 -18.50 7.10 27.79
N LEU A 475 -19.42 6.76 26.89
CA LEU A 475 -19.85 7.61 25.77
C LEU A 475 -21.37 7.64 25.77
N THR A 476 -21.95 8.83 25.97
CA THR A 476 -23.41 8.98 25.97
C THR A 476 -23.98 8.69 24.58
N TRP A 477 -25.25 8.29 24.50
CA TRP A 477 -25.91 8.04 23.21
C TRP A 477 -25.91 9.26 22.28
N ASP A 478 -26.05 10.46 22.85
CA ASP A 478 -26.13 11.72 22.09
C ASP A 478 -24.75 12.18 21.58
N ASP A 479 -23.67 11.69 22.20
CA ASP A 479 -22.30 12.02 21.81
C ASP A 479 -21.73 11.06 20.76
N ILE A 480 -22.45 10.00 20.36
CA ILE A 480 -21.99 9.09 19.32
C ILE A 480 -22.06 9.79 17.97
N ARG A 481 -20.92 9.87 17.27
CA ARG A 481 -20.82 10.47 15.92
C ARG A 481 -20.71 9.41 14.84
N LEU A 482 -19.95 8.36 15.09
CA LEU A 482 -19.66 7.32 14.10
C LEU A 482 -19.46 5.97 14.79
N VAL A 483 -20.18 4.96 14.31
CA VAL A 483 -19.98 3.55 14.66
C VAL A 483 -19.77 2.81 13.34
N ARG A 484 -18.54 2.39 13.05
CA ARG A 484 -18.21 1.74 11.78
C ARG A 484 -17.27 0.56 11.98
N CYS A 485 -17.48 -0.50 11.21
CA CYS A 485 -16.49 -1.56 11.05
C CYS A 485 -15.71 -1.28 9.77
N GLU A 486 -14.42 -0.97 9.91
CA GLU A 486 -13.55 -0.68 8.79
C GLU A 486 -12.57 -1.85 8.61
N GLY A 487 -12.87 -2.70 7.62
CA GLY A 487 -12.17 -3.96 7.43
C GLY A 487 -12.21 -4.82 8.69
N ALA A 488 -11.04 -4.98 9.32
CA ALA A 488 -10.78 -5.77 10.52
C ALA A 488 -10.91 -5.00 11.85
N ARG A 489 -11.36 -3.74 11.80
CA ARG A 489 -11.35 -2.84 12.96
C ARG A 489 -12.74 -2.35 13.30
N LEU A 490 -13.12 -2.47 14.58
CA LEU A 490 -14.28 -1.81 15.15
C LEU A 490 -13.85 -0.41 15.60
N ARG A 491 -14.47 0.64 15.03
CA ARG A 491 -14.20 2.04 15.35
C ARG A 491 -15.47 2.70 15.89
N ILE A 492 -15.35 3.32 17.06
CA ILE A 492 -16.42 4.12 17.68
C ILE A 492 -15.85 5.49 18.05
N ARG A 493 -16.45 6.54 17.50
CA ARG A 493 -16.01 7.93 17.69
C ARG A 493 -17.11 8.75 18.36
N GLY A 494 -16.72 9.43 19.44
CA GLY A 494 -17.55 10.39 20.15
C GLY A 494 -17.36 11.82 19.66
N ARG A 495 -18.28 12.72 20.03
CA ARG A 495 -18.19 14.17 19.89
C ARG A 495 -17.39 14.83 21.01
N GLN A 496 -17.29 14.17 22.17
CA GLN A 496 -16.54 14.67 23.32
C GLN A 496 -15.04 14.71 23.05
N ASP A 497 -14.41 15.85 23.32
CA ASP A 497 -12.95 16.03 23.18
C ASP A 497 -12.15 15.13 24.14
N SER A 498 -12.75 14.74 25.27
CA SER A 498 -12.16 13.80 26.23
C SER A 498 -12.25 12.34 25.80
N PHE A 499 -13.08 12.01 24.81
CA PHE A 499 -13.24 10.65 24.31
C PHE A 499 -12.38 10.43 23.06
N GLU A 500 -11.12 10.06 23.29
CA GLU A 500 -10.23 9.57 22.24
C GLU A 500 -10.83 8.31 21.60
N GLU A 501 -10.79 8.24 20.25
CA GLU A 501 -11.42 7.20 19.45
C GLU A 501 -11.17 5.79 19.99
N TRP A 502 -12.26 5.04 20.22
CA TRP A 502 -12.16 3.66 20.68
C TRP A 502 -12.02 2.72 19.49
N ARG A 503 -10.90 1.98 19.46
CA ARG A 503 -10.53 1.05 18.39
C ARG A 503 -10.21 -0.33 18.94
N VAL A 504 -10.69 -1.38 18.27
CA VAL A 504 -10.22 -2.77 18.45
C VAL A 504 -10.06 -3.42 17.08
N ALA A 505 -8.99 -4.19 16.92
CA ALA A 505 -8.68 -4.90 15.67
C ALA A 505 -8.72 -6.41 15.89
N SER A 506 -9.45 -7.12 15.02
CA SER A 506 -9.43 -8.58 14.92
C SER A 506 -9.07 -8.99 13.50
N PRO A 507 -8.13 -9.93 13.29
CA PRO A 507 -7.87 -10.42 11.95
C PRO A 507 -9.12 -11.07 11.38
N ARG A 508 -9.46 -10.71 10.15
CA ARG A 508 -10.60 -11.27 9.45
C ARG A 508 -10.18 -12.45 8.60
N TRP A 509 -11.01 -13.47 8.61
CA TRP A 509 -10.87 -14.61 7.71
C TRP A 509 -12.03 -14.61 6.73
N ALA A 510 -12.02 -13.62 5.83
CA ALA A 510 -13.10 -13.39 4.87
C ALA A 510 -13.49 -14.66 4.07
N TRP A 511 -12.53 -15.54 3.79
CA TRP A 511 -12.81 -16.83 3.15
C TRP A 511 -13.66 -17.76 4.05
N LEU A 512 -13.32 -17.87 5.33
CA LEU A 512 -14.06 -18.71 6.29
C LEU A 512 -15.43 -18.11 6.59
N GLU A 513 -15.49 -16.79 6.82
CA GLU A 513 -16.72 -16.02 7.04
C GLU A 513 -17.69 -16.20 5.87
N SER A 514 -17.22 -16.02 4.63
CA SER A 514 -18.06 -16.15 3.43
C SER A 514 -18.52 -17.59 3.17
N ARG A 515 -17.71 -18.59 3.53
CA ARG A 515 -18.03 -20.01 3.37
C ARG A 515 -19.02 -20.51 4.43
N LEU A 516 -18.91 -20.01 5.66
CA LEU A 516 -19.82 -20.35 6.76
C LEU A 516 -21.08 -19.47 6.79
N GLY A 517 -21.11 -18.37 6.04
CA GLY A 517 -22.22 -17.41 6.04
C GLY A 517 -22.39 -16.67 7.38
N VAL A 518 -21.32 -16.57 8.16
CA VAL A 518 -21.33 -15.96 9.50
C VAL A 518 -20.83 -14.53 9.40
N LEU A 519 -21.61 -13.58 9.93
CA LEU A 519 -21.20 -12.19 10.14
C LEU A 519 -20.05 -12.11 11.13
N HIS A 520 -19.05 -11.28 10.85
CA HIS A 520 -17.99 -11.05 11.82
C HIS A 520 -18.60 -10.43 13.10
N PRO A 521 -18.18 -10.87 14.31
CA PRO A 521 -18.77 -10.37 15.56
C PRO A 521 -18.83 -8.84 15.65
N TYR A 522 -17.81 -8.16 15.10
CA TYR A 522 -17.74 -6.70 15.12
C TYR A 522 -18.80 -6.04 14.23
N GLU A 523 -19.10 -6.61 13.06
CA GLU A 523 -20.11 -6.06 12.15
C GLU A 523 -21.50 -6.19 12.74
N ARG A 524 -21.76 -7.31 13.42
CA ARG A 524 -22.97 -7.50 14.21
C ARG A 524 -23.05 -6.48 15.35
N THR A 525 -21.97 -6.25 16.09
CA THR A 525 -21.92 -5.23 17.14
C THR A 525 -22.19 -3.83 16.59
N VAL A 526 -21.62 -3.48 15.43
CA VAL A 526 -21.89 -2.19 14.76
C VAL A 526 -23.36 -2.07 14.39
N ALA A 527 -23.91 -3.05 13.67
CA ALA A 527 -25.32 -3.01 13.25
C ALA A 527 -26.27 -2.87 14.46
N GLU A 528 -25.98 -3.59 15.55
CA GLU A 528 -26.76 -3.51 16.79
C GLU A 528 -26.66 -2.13 17.46
N ILE A 529 -25.46 -1.57 17.58
CA ILE A 529 -25.25 -0.26 18.19
C ILE A 529 -25.86 0.85 17.32
N THR A 530 -25.66 0.80 16.01
CA THR A 530 -26.22 1.77 15.06
C THR A 530 -27.76 1.74 15.11
N ALA A 531 -28.38 0.56 15.17
CA ALA A 531 -29.83 0.44 15.29
C ALA A 531 -30.37 1.10 16.58
N MET A 532 -29.70 0.92 17.74
CA MET A 532 -30.14 1.56 19.01
C MET A 532 -29.82 3.05 19.06
N TRP A 533 -28.82 3.50 18.31
CA TRP A 533 -28.49 4.91 18.18
C TRP A 533 -29.55 5.63 17.33
N GLU A 534 -29.93 5.05 16.19
CA GLU A 534 -30.95 5.58 15.27
C GLU A 534 -32.38 5.46 15.80
N ASP A 535 -32.72 4.38 16.51
CA ASP A 535 -34.02 4.18 17.15
C ASP A 535 -33.89 4.20 18.69
N PRO A 536 -34.23 5.34 19.34
CA PRO A 536 -34.16 5.46 20.79
C PRO A 536 -35.07 4.48 21.54
N ALA A 537 -36.16 4.00 20.93
CA ALA A 537 -37.05 3.02 21.55
C ALA A 537 -36.37 1.64 21.71
N GLY A 538 -35.32 1.37 20.93
CA GLY A 538 -34.52 0.16 21.02
C GLY A 538 -33.44 0.17 22.11
N ARG A 539 -33.28 1.28 22.84
CA ARG A 539 -32.23 1.43 23.88
C ARG A 539 -32.59 0.65 25.15
N PRO A 540 -31.60 0.09 25.88
CA PRO A 540 -31.87 -0.57 27.16
C PRO A 540 -32.50 0.39 28.20
N ALA A 541 -33.51 -0.06 28.93
CA ALA A 541 -34.20 0.75 29.94
C ALA A 541 -33.43 0.83 31.28
N ASP A 542 -32.66 -0.21 31.60
CA ASP A 542 -31.94 -0.34 32.87
C ASP A 542 -30.60 0.40 32.88
N LEU A 543 -30.21 0.88 34.05
CA LEU A 543 -28.85 1.33 34.34
C LEU A 543 -27.95 0.14 34.62
N ALA A 544 -26.75 0.14 34.05
CA ALA A 544 -25.76 -0.89 34.38
C ALA A 544 -25.15 -0.63 35.76
N ASP A 545 -25.21 -1.62 36.65
CA ASP A 545 -24.42 -1.62 37.89
C ASP A 545 -22.92 -1.44 37.60
N GLU A 546 -22.16 -0.89 38.55
CA GLU A 546 -20.71 -0.68 38.39
C GLU A 546 -19.95 -1.94 37.94
N GLY A 547 -20.31 -3.11 38.48
CA GLY A 547 -19.72 -4.39 38.07
C GLY A 547 -20.05 -4.81 36.62
N ARG A 548 -21.08 -4.22 36.01
CA ARG A 548 -21.51 -4.48 34.63
C ARG A 548 -20.92 -3.49 33.62
N ARG A 549 -20.57 -2.27 34.06
CA ARG A 549 -19.94 -1.21 33.23
C ARG A 549 -18.54 -1.58 32.73
N GLY A 550 -17.82 -2.42 33.44
CA GLY A 550 -16.54 -2.97 32.99
C GLY A 550 -15.52 -3.08 34.12
N ARG A 551 -14.33 -3.59 33.80
CA ARG A 551 -13.17 -3.61 34.71
C ARG A 551 -11.94 -3.13 33.96
N ALA A 552 -11.02 -2.49 34.68
CA ALA A 552 -9.73 -2.13 34.11
C ALA A 552 -8.96 -3.40 33.73
N LEU A 553 -8.33 -3.39 32.55
CA LEU A 553 -7.67 -4.57 31.99
C LEU A 553 -6.18 -4.70 32.37
N TRP A 554 -5.61 -3.70 33.05
CA TRP A 554 -4.20 -3.75 33.49
C TRP A 554 -3.83 -4.99 34.34
N PRO A 555 -4.69 -5.56 35.22
CA PRO A 555 -4.31 -6.73 36.01
C PRO A 555 -4.02 -7.94 35.11
N LEU A 556 -4.78 -8.11 34.03
CA LEU A 556 -4.55 -9.15 33.04
C LEU A 556 -3.23 -8.92 32.28
N GLY A 557 -2.90 -7.67 31.99
CA GLY A 557 -1.61 -7.29 31.40
C GLY A 557 -0.43 -7.66 32.29
N ILE A 558 -0.53 -7.41 33.60
CA ILE A 558 0.51 -7.81 34.57
C ILE A 558 0.69 -9.33 34.59
N VAL A 559 -0.41 -10.09 34.69
CA VAL A 559 -0.33 -11.56 34.71
C VAL A 559 0.33 -12.09 33.44
N LEU A 560 -0.05 -11.57 32.27
CA LEU A 560 0.57 -11.94 30.99
C LEU A 560 2.05 -11.55 30.93
N GLY A 561 2.41 -10.38 31.45
CA GLY A 561 3.80 -9.91 31.52
C GLY A 561 4.66 -10.79 32.43
N VAL A 562 4.16 -11.17 33.61
CA VAL A 562 4.88 -12.04 34.56
C VAL A 562 5.06 -13.45 33.99
N VAL A 563 4.01 -14.04 33.43
CA VAL A 563 4.08 -15.37 32.80
C VAL A 563 5.00 -15.34 31.57
N GLY A 564 4.89 -14.29 30.75
CA GLY A 564 5.78 -14.08 29.61
C GLY A 564 7.24 -13.93 30.02
N ALA A 565 7.54 -13.14 31.05
CA ALA A 565 8.90 -12.97 31.56
C ALA A 565 9.44 -14.27 32.18
N ALA A 566 8.61 -15.01 32.91
CA ALA A 566 9.00 -16.31 33.45
C ALA A 566 9.30 -17.31 32.32
N THR A 567 8.47 -17.35 31.27
CA THR A 567 8.73 -18.24 30.13
C THR A 567 9.99 -17.85 29.35
N THR A 568 10.29 -16.55 29.18
CA THR A 568 11.52 -16.12 28.52
C THR A 568 12.78 -16.36 29.35
N LEU A 569 12.68 -16.35 30.68
CA LEU A 569 13.82 -16.55 31.58
C LEU A 569 14.07 -18.01 31.95
N PHE A 570 13.03 -18.84 32.04
CA PHE A 570 13.12 -20.20 32.59
C PHE A 570 12.87 -21.32 31.56
N LEU A 571 12.35 -21.05 30.36
CA LEU A 571 12.33 -22.04 29.28
C LEU A 571 13.53 -21.83 28.35
N PRO A 572 14.40 -22.86 28.19
CA PRO A 572 15.55 -22.81 27.28
C PRO A 572 15.12 -22.66 25.81
#